data_AF-A0A951GBA3-F1
#
_entry.id   AF-A0A951GBA3-F1
#
_cell.length_a   1.000
_cell.length_b   1.000
_cell.length_c   1.000
_cell.angle_alpha   90.00
_cell.angle_beta   90.00
_cell.angle_gamma   90.00
#
_symmetry.space_group_name_H-M   'P 1'
#
loop_
_entity.id
_entity.type
_entity.pdbx_description
1 polymer ?
#
loop_
_entity_poly.entity_id
_entity_poly.type
_entity_poly.pdbx_seq_one_letter_code
_entity_poly.pdbx_strand_id
1 'polypeptide(L)'
;QYLRDSRIAPIYEGTTGIQAGDLVGRKLATDNGAAMAELIEEMRTAELQLGGSDNVDLPTIRDALAVGVEALEQATQWVLQAIRQDANAAHAASVNYMMLTGYVCGGWQMARAAIAARRMLASGGDSRFCSAKIATARFYAEQILPTAIALLTAVKSGGSTAFALDEEQF
;
A
#
# COMPACT_ATOMS: atom_id res chain seq x y z
N GLN A 1 6.61 -11.60 -25.31
CA GLN A 1 7.44 -12.49 -24.46
C GLN A 1 7.22 -12.15 -22.98
N TYR A 2 7.58 -10.95 -22.50
CA TYR A 2 7.47 -10.56 -21.08
C TYR A 2 6.13 -10.83 -20.40
N LEU A 3 4.98 -10.47 -21.02
CA LEU A 3 3.66 -10.71 -20.43
C LEU A 3 3.36 -12.21 -20.20
N ARG A 4 3.85 -13.09 -21.09
CA ARG A 4 3.67 -14.54 -20.94
C ARG A 4 4.49 -15.06 -19.77
N ASP A 5 5.74 -14.60 -19.68
CA ASP A 5 6.66 -15.04 -18.64
C ASP A 5 6.23 -14.53 -17.25
N SER A 6 5.65 -13.33 -17.16
CA SER A 6 5.13 -12.79 -15.90
C SER A 6 3.79 -13.38 -15.47
N ARG A 7 3.04 -14.05 -16.36
CA ARG A 7 1.68 -14.53 -16.06
C ARG A 7 1.66 -15.67 -15.04
N ILE A 8 2.76 -16.41 -14.90
CA ILE A 8 2.87 -17.49 -13.91
C ILE A 8 3.10 -16.97 -12.48
N ALA A 9 3.65 -15.77 -12.33
CA ALA A 9 4.00 -15.17 -11.03
C ALA A 9 2.80 -15.04 -10.05
N PRO A 10 1.57 -14.66 -10.45
CA PRO A 10 0.42 -14.64 -9.54
C PRO A 10 -0.19 -16.03 -9.24
N ILE A 11 0.37 -17.13 -9.77
CA ILE A 11 -0.20 -18.48 -9.70
C ILE A 11 0.72 -19.44 -8.94
N TYR A 12 2.01 -19.47 -9.31
CA TYR A 12 3.00 -20.38 -8.74
C TYR A 12 3.47 -19.90 -7.34
N GLU A 13 3.83 -20.83 -6.45
CA GLU A 13 4.13 -20.58 -5.02
C GLU A 13 2.98 -19.93 -4.22
N GLY A 14 1.74 -20.25 -4.61
CA GLY A 14 0.54 -19.74 -3.95
C GLY A 14 -0.09 -18.60 -4.75
N THR A 15 -1.37 -18.76 -5.07
CA THR A 15 -2.11 -17.78 -5.86
C THR A 15 -2.25 -16.45 -5.12
N THR A 16 -2.56 -15.37 -5.84
CA THR A 16 -2.86 -14.06 -5.24
C THR A 16 -3.87 -14.15 -4.08
N GLY A 17 -4.90 -14.99 -4.20
CA GLY A 17 -5.88 -15.21 -3.13
C GLY A 17 -5.28 -15.91 -1.90
N ILE A 18 -4.41 -16.90 -2.11
CA ILE A 18 -3.71 -17.60 -1.02
C ILE A 18 -2.74 -16.65 -0.30
N GLN A 19 -1.98 -15.85 -1.03
CA GLN A 19 -1.08 -14.85 -0.45
C GLN A 19 -1.84 -13.78 0.34
N ALA A 20 -2.98 -13.32 -0.19
CA ALA A 20 -3.84 -12.36 0.49
C ALA A 20 -4.48 -12.94 1.77
N GLY A 21 -5.01 -14.16 1.69
CA GLY A 21 -5.53 -14.90 2.83
C GLY A 21 -4.47 -15.14 3.89
N ASP A 22 -3.22 -15.37 3.48
CA ASP A 22 -2.09 -15.51 4.38
C ASP A 22 -1.78 -14.22 5.17
N LEU A 23 -1.72 -13.10 4.46
CA LEU A 23 -1.48 -11.79 5.05
C LEU A 23 -2.54 -11.46 6.13
N VAL A 24 -3.81 -11.72 5.83
CA VAL A 24 -4.92 -11.44 6.74
C VAL A 24 -5.01 -12.50 7.86
N GLY A 25 -5.16 -13.77 7.48
CA GLY A 25 -5.50 -14.85 8.39
C GLY A 25 -4.34 -15.38 9.22
N ARG A 26 -3.09 -15.14 8.80
CA ARG A 26 -1.89 -15.53 9.56
C ARG A 26 -1.07 -14.34 9.98
N LYS A 27 -0.60 -13.48 9.07
CA LYS A 27 0.37 -12.42 9.43
C LYS A 27 -0.23 -11.39 10.37
N LEU A 28 -1.38 -10.80 10.02
CA LEU A 28 -2.09 -9.86 10.90
C LEU A 28 -2.70 -10.54 12.13
N ALA A 29 -3.32 -11.71 11.94
CA ALA A 29 -4.03 -12.37 13.04
C ALA A 29 -3.08 -12.83 14.16
N THR A 30 -1.87 -13.28 13.83
CA THR A 30 -0.94 -13.88 14.81
C THR A 30 -0.43 -12.87 15.84
N ASP A 31 -0.11 -11.66 15.42
CA ASP A 31 0.45 -10.61 16.27
C ASP A 31 -0.53 -9.46 16.54
N ASN A 32 -1.80 -9.65 16.18
CA ASN A 32 -2.85 -8.64 16.24
C ASN A 32 -2.45 -7.32 15.54
N GLY A 33 -1.70 -7.42 14.45
CA GLY A 33 -1.28 -6.30 13.61
C GLY A 33 -0.06 -5.54 14.10
N ALA A 34 0.65 -6.03 15.13
CA ALA A 34 1.81 -5.34 15.70
C ALA A 34 2.88 -5.02 14.65
N ALA A 35 3.28 -5.98 13.81
CA ALA A 35 4.28 -5.73 12.76
C ALA A 35 3.79 -4.73 11.69
N MET A 36 2.48 -4.70 11.40
CA MET A 36 1.93 -3.71 10.46
C MET A 36 1.93 -2.31 11.08
N ALA A 37 1.66 -2.20 12.39
CA ALA A 37 1.75 -0.93 13.11
C ALA A 37 3.19 -0.39 13.12
N GLU A 38 4.18 -1.25 13.37
CA GLU A 38 5.60 -0.86 13.28
C GLU A 38 5.97 -0.36 11.87
N LEU A 39 5.50 -1.05 10.83
CA LEU A 39 5.71 -0.64 9.44
C LEU A 39 5.06 0.73 9.16
N ILE A 40 3.83 0.96 9.62
CA ILE A 40 3.13 2.25 9.48
C ILE A 40 3.94 3.38 10.14
N GLU A 41 4.52 3.16 11.33
CA GLU A 41 5.38 4.14 12.00
C GLU A 41 6.65 4.47 11.21
N GLU A 42 7.25 3.50 10.54
CA GLU A 42 8.37 3.76 9.61
C GLU A 42 7.94 4.65 8.42
N MET A 43 6.69 4.49 7.94
CA MET A 43 6.15 5.34 6.88
C MET A 43 5.90 6.76 7.38
N ARG A 44 5.31 6.93 8.58
CA ARG A 44 5.15 8.24 9.24
C ARG A 44 6.49 8.93 9.46
N THR A 45 7.53 8.17 9.81
CA THR A 45 8.90 8.70 9.93
C THR A 45 9.41 9.25 8.58
N ALA A 46 9.12 8.56 7.48
CA ALA A 46 9.49 9.05 6.15
C ALA A 46 8.71 10.33 5.76
N GLU A 47 7.42 10.43 6.11
CA GLU A 47 6.62 11.65 5.92
C GLU A 47 7.27 12.87 6.59
N LEU A 48 7.72 12.72 7.84
CA LEU A 48 8.39 13.80 8.58
C LEU A 48 9.68 14.26 7.87
N GLN A 49 10.44 13.32 7.29
CA GLN A 49 11.68 13.63 6.58
C GLN A 49 11.48 14.38 5.26
N LEU A 50 10.28 14.29 4.66
CA LEU A 50 9.93 15.04 3.45
C LEU A 50 9.63 16.52 3.73
N GLY A 51 9.42 16.90 4.99
CA GLY A 51 9.26 18.30 5.40
C GLY A 51 10.51 19.17 5.20
N GLY A 52 10.32 20.49 5.33
CA GLY A 52 11.42 21.47 5.41
C GLY A 52 12.17 21.72 4.09
N SER A 53 11.50 21.62 2.94
CA SER A 53 12.12 21.89 1.63
C SER A 53 11.38 23.00 0.89
N ASP A 54 12.14 23.89 0.24
CA ASP A 54 11.62 24.89 -0.69
C ASP A 54 11.20 24.29 -2.05
N ASN A 55 11.42 22.99 -2.26
CA ASN A 55 10.97 22.27 -3.45
C ASN A 55 9.50 21.85 -3.25
N VAL A 56 8.61 22.33 -4.13
CA VAL A 56 7.17 22.01 -4.13
C VAL A 56 6.85 20.52 -4.26
N ASP A 57 7.74 19.72 -4.86
CA ASP A 57 7.51 18.28 -5.11
C ASP A 57 7.48 17.46 -3.81
N LEU A 58 8.35 17.78 -2.84
CA LEU A 58 8.48 16.97 -1.62
C LEU A 58 7.28 17.11 -0.68
N PRO A 59 6.73 18.31 -0.44
CA PRO A 59 5.43 18.47 0.22
C PRO A 59 4.31 17.69 -0.47
N THR A 60 4.22 17.72 -1.80
CA THR A 60 3.19 16.94 -2.51
C THR A 60 3.34 15.44 -2.29
N ILE A 61 4.56 14.90 -2.36
CA ILE A 61 4.82 13.48 -2.06
C ILE A 61 4.45 13.17 -0.61
N ARG A 62 4.79 14.05 0.34
CA ARG A 62 4.48 13.90 1.76
C ARG A 62 2.98 13.79 1.99
N ASP A 63 2.22 14.74 1.46
CA ASP A 63 0.79 14.83 1.70
C ASP A 63 0.05 13.61 1.10
N ALA A 64 0.45 13.19 -0.11
CA ALA A 64 -0.08 11.98 -0.71
C ALA A 64 0.28 10.71 0.08
N LEU A 65 1.52 10.59 0.56
CA LEU A 65 1.94 9.48 1.42
C LEU A 65 1.12 9.46 2.71
N ALA A 66 0.93 10.61 3.36
CA ALA A 66 0.15 10.71 4.59
C ALA A 66 -1.28 10.20 4.43
N VAL A 67 -1.94 10.53 3.31
CA VAL A 67 -3.26 10.02 2.97
C VAL A 67 -3.24 8.51 2.71
N GLY A 68 -2.21 8.01 2.00
CA GLY A 68 -2.05 6.58 1.75
C GLY A 68 -1.82 5.76 3.02
N VAL A 69 -0.96 6.23 3.92
CA VAL A 69 -0.66 5.59 5.20
C VAL A 69 -1.89 5.59 6.10
N GLU A 70 -2.63 6.69 6.14
CA GLU A 70 -3.91 6.77 6.84
C GLU A 70 -4.93 5.74 6.29
N ALA A 71 -5.00 5.59 4.96
CA ALA A 71 -5.85 4.58 4.35
C ALA A 71 -5.44 3.15 4.71
N LEU A 72 -4.13 2.86 4.77
CA LEU A 72 -3.60 1.57 5.20
C LEU A 72 -3.97 1.30 6.67
N GLU A 73 -3.74 2.26 7.55
CA GLU A 73 -4.06 2.14 8.97
C GLU A 73 -5.55 1.83 9.20
N GLN A 74 -6.44 2.58 8.55
CA GLN A 74 -7.88 2.34 8.63
C GLN A 74 -8.28 0.96 8.06
N ALA A 75 -7.65 0.54 6.96
CA ALA A 75 -7.90 -0.79 6.39
C ALA A 75 -7.44 -1.90 7.34
N THR A 76 -6.25 -1.77 7.94
CA THR A 76 -5.70 -2.72 8.91
C THR A 76 -6.62 -2.84 10.13
N GLN A 77 -7.07 -1.71 10.69
CA GLN A 77 -8.00 -1.71 11.83
C GLN A 77 -9.32 -2.42 11.49
N TRP A 78 -9.89 -2.14 10.32
CA TRP A 78 -11.12 -2.81 9.86
C TRP A 78 -10.90 -4.32 9.71
N VAL A 79 -9.79 -4.75 9.07
CA VAL A 79 -9.49 -6.16 8.86
C VAL A 79 -9.29 -6.89 10.20
N LEU A 80 -8.56 -6.30 11.15
CA LEU A 80 -8.39 -6.89 12.49
C LEU A 80 -9.72 -7.04 13.24
N GLN A 81 -10.63 -6.09 13.07
CA GLN A 81 -11.98 -6.21 13.61
C GLN A 81 -12.76 -7.33 12.90
N ALA A 82 -12.73 -7.39 11.58
CA ALA A 82 -13.41 -8.40 10.79
C ALA A 82 -12.92 -9.82 11.14
N ILE A 83 -11.61 -10.03 11.31
CA ILE A 83 -11.04 -11.33 11.72
C ILE A 83 -11.71 -11.87 12.99
N ARG A 84 -12.04 -10.99 13.94
CA ARG A 84 -12.67 -11.38 15.22
C ARG A 84 -14.17 -11.59 15.13
N GLN A 85 -14.85 -10.93 14.19
CA GLN A 85 -16.31 -10.87 14.11
C GLN A 85 -16.88 -11.79 13.02
N ASP A 86 -16.25 -11.79 11.85
CA ASP A 86 -16.65 -12.53 10.67
C ASP A 86 -15.41 -12.83 9.79
N ALA A 87 -14.90 -14.06 9.95
CA ALA A 87 -13.74 -14.52 9.19
C ALA A 87 -13.98 -14.53 7.67
N ASN A 88 -15.22 -14.74 7.21
CA ASN A 88 -15.55 -14.74 5.79
C ASN A 88 -15.48 -13.31 5.22
N ALA A 89 -15.96 -12.32 5.96
CA ALA A 89 -15.81 -10.91 5.58
C ALA A 89 -14.33 -10.49 5.52
N ALA A 90 -13.50 -10.94 6.47
CA ALA A 90 -12.06 -10.68 6.45
C ALA A 90 -11.37 -11.30 5.22
N HIS A 91 -11.73 -12.54 4.87
CA HIS A 91 -11.18 -13.23 3.69
C HIS A 91 -11.65 -12.59 2.38
N ALA A 92 -12.92 -12.17 2.29
CA ALA A 92 -13.46 -11.46 1.13
C ALA A 92 -12.72 -10.13 0.85
N ALA A 93 -12.31 -9.42 1.90
CA ALA A 93 -11.55 -8.18 1.78
C ALA A 93 -10.04 -8.38 1.52
N SER A 94 -9.52 -9.60 1.68
CA SER A 94 -8.07 -9.86 1.78
C SER A 94 -7.26 -9.40 0.57
N VAL A 95 -7.75 -9.65 -0.66
CA VAL A 95 -7.04 -9.25 -1.88
C VAL A 95 -6.98 -7.73 -2.01
N ASN A 96 -8.10 -7.04 -1.74
CA ASN A 96 -8.13 -5.57 -1.76
C ASN A 96 -7.21 -4.98 -0.70
N TYR A 97 -7.18 -5.56 0.50
CA TYR A 97 -6.26 -5.16 1.56
C TYR A 97 -4.78 -5.37 1.17
N MET A 98 -4.45 -6.53 0.59
CA MET A 98 -3.10 -6.82 0.12
C MET A 98 -2.66 -5.85 -0.97
N MET A 99 -3.53 -5.55 -1.94
CA MET A 99 -3.24 -4.58 -2.99
C MET A 99 -3.06 -3.18 -2.44
N LEU A 100 -3.93 -2.74 -1.52
CA LEU A 100 -3.83 -1.44 -0.83
C LEU A 100 -2.47 -1.33 -0.14
N THR A 101 -2.11 -2.34 0.65
CA THR A 101 -0.80 -2.43 1.33
C THR A 101 0.34 -2.28 0.33
N GLY A 102 0.28 -2.97 -0.81
CA GLY A 102 1.27 -2.88 -1.88
C GLY A 102 1.43 -1.48 -2.47
N TYR A 103 0.32 -0.77 -2.75
CA TYR A 103 0.35 0.60 -3.26
C TYR A 103 0.99 1.57 -2.25
N VAL A 104 0.64 1.44 -0.97
CA VAL A 104 1.18 2.31 0.09
C VAL A 104 2.67 2.02 0.31
N CYS A 105 3.08 0.75 0.35
CA CYS A 105 4.49 0.36 0.38
C CYS A 105 5.28 0.92 -0.82
N GLY A 106 4.70 0.89 -2.02
CA GLY A 106 5.29 1.50 -3.21
C GLY A 106 5.47 3.01 -3.06
N GLY A 107 4.45 3.71 -2.56
CA GLY A 107 4.52 5.15 -2.25
C GLY A 107 5.59 5.48 -1.21
N TRP A 108 5.70 4.66 -0.16
CA TRP A 108 6.73 4.80 0.86
C TRP A 108 8.15 4.62 0.30
N GLN A 109 8.40 3.61 -0.56
CA GLN A 109 9.71 3.47 -1.20
C GLN A 109 10.03 4.62 -2.16
N MET A 110 9.03 5.16 -2.85
CA MET A 110 9.19 6.36 -3.69
C MET A 110 9.55 7.60 -2.85
N ALA A 111 8.91 7.79 -1.69
CA ALA A 111 9.25 8.84 -0.73
C ALA A 111 10.70 8.69 -0.23
N ARG A 112 11.12 7.49 0.16
CA ARG A 112 12.52 7.22 0.57
C ARG A 112 13.51 7.55 -0.54
N ALA A 113 13.18 7.20 -1.79
CA ALA A 113 14.01 7.53 -2.94
C ALA A 113 14.10 9.05 -3.18
N ALA A 114 13.00 9.79 -3.02
CA ALA A 114 12.98 11.25 -3.12
C ALA A 114 13.82 11.92 -2.01
N ILE A 115 13.75 11.42 -0.77
CA ILE A 115 14.58 11.88 0.35
C ILE A 115 16.06 11.65 0.04
N ALA A 116 16.42 10.48 -0.46
CA ALA A 116 17.80 10.15 -0.84
C ALA A 116 18.30 11.05 -1.98
N ALA A 117 17.48 11.28 -3.01
CA ALA A 117 17.79 12.17 -4.12
C ALA A 117 18.00 13.62 -3.65
N ARG A 118 17.17 14.14 -2.72
CA ARG A 118 17.39 15.46 -2.10
C ARG A 118 18.75 15.53 -1.40
N ARG A 119 19.09 14.53 -0.59
CA ARG A 119 20.39 14.48 0.12
C ARG A 119 21.57 14.45 -0.86
N MET A 120 21.45 13.66 -1.92
CA MET A 120 22.47 13.54 -2.96
C MET A 120 22.65 14.85 -3.73
N LEU A 121 21.57 15.58 -4.04
CA LEU A 121 21.66 16.93 -4.62
C LEU A 121 22.42 17.90 -3.71
N ALA A 122 22.11 17.88 -2.41
CA ALA A 122 22.78 18.74 -1.43
C ALA A 122 24.28 18.44 -1.28
N SER A 123 24.71 17.22 -1.59
CA SER A 123 26.13 16.81 -1.60
C SER A 123 26.79 16.87 -2.99
N GLY A 124 26.17 17.53 -3.98
CA GLY A 124 26.76 17.72 -5.32
C GLY A 124 26.67 16.53 -6.27
N GLY A 125 25.72 15.62 -6.05
CA GLY A 125 25.48 14.49 -6.96
C GLY A 125 24.82 14.89 -8.29
N ASP A 126 24.63 13.90 -9.18
CA ASP A 126 24.05 14.11 -10.51
C ASP A 126 22.63 14.70 -10.43
N SER A 127 22.52 15.98 -10.83
CA SER A 127 21.27 16.72 -10.82
C SER A 127 20.21 16.11 -11.72
N ARG A 128 20.58 15.61 -12.91
CA ARG A 128 19.62 15.05 -13.86
C ARG A 128 18.98 13.79 -13.29
N PHE A 129 19.79 12.90 -12.72
CA PHE A 129 19.31 11.68 -12.10
C PHE A 129 18.41 11.98 -10.88
N CYS A 130 18.86 12.86 -9.98
CA CYS A 130 18.12 13.16 -8.76
C CYS A 130 16.79 13.86 -9.03
N SER A 131 16.75 14.84 -9.94
CA SER A 131 15.51 15.51 -10.34
C SER A 131 14.54 14.53 -11.00
N ALA A 132 15.02 13.62 -11.86
CA ALA A 132 14.18 12.57 -12.44
C ALA A 132 13.60 11.61 -11.38
N LYS A 133 14.37 11.28 -10.34
CA LYS A 133 13.89 10.46 -9.21
C LYS A 133 12.80 11.15 -8.41
N ILE A 134 12.96 12.43 -8.09
CA ILE A 134 11.95 13.22 -7.38
C ILE A 134 10.67 13.32 -8.22
N ALA A 135 10.79 13.61 -9.52
CA ALA A 135 9.65 13.68 -10.44
C ALA A 135 8.92 12.32 -10.55
N THR A 136 9.65 11.21 -10.59
CA THR A 136 9.06 9.85 -10.62
C THR A 136 8.30 9.55 -9.33
N ALA A 137 8.85 9.94 -8.18
CA ALA A 137 8.19 9.75 -6.89
C ALA A 137 6.90 10.60 -6.80
N ARG A 138 6.94 11.84 -7.30
CA ARG A 138 5.76 12.70 -7.41
C ARG A 138 4.69 12.10 -8.32
N PHE A 139 5.07 11.58 -9.47
CA PHE A 139 4.13 10.90 -10.36
C PHE A 139 3.44 9.72 -9.65
N TYR A 140 4.18 8.89 -8.92
CA TYR A 140 3.58 7.80 -8.17
C TYR A 140 2.59 8.32 -7.12
N ALA A 141 2.98 9.36 -6.37
CA ALA A 141 2.16 9.99 -5.36
C ALA A 141 0.84 10.54 -5.92
N GLU A 142 0.87 11.20 -7.08
CA GLU A 142 -0.31 11.84 -7.68
C GLU A 142 -1.17 10.90 -8.52
N GLN A 143 -0.57 9.89 -9.18
CA GLN A 143 -1.25 9.11 -10.22
C GLN A 143 -1.49 7.65 -9.84
N ILE A 144 -0.71 7.08 -8.92
CA ILE A 144 -0.76 5.65 -8.60
C ILE A 144 -1.28 5.43 -7.18
N LEU A 145 -0.71 6.14 -6.20
CA LEU A 145 -1.06 6.00 -4.79
C LEU A 145 -2.55 6.27 -4.47
N PRO A 146 -3.29 7.16 -5.18
CA PRO A 146 -4.72 7.35 -4.92
C PRO A 146 -5.57 6.07 -5.04
N THR A 147 -5.07 5.04 -5.76
CA THR A 147 -5.71 3.72 -5.82
C THR A 147 -5.91 3.10 -4.43
N ALA A 148 -5.02 3.37 -3.47
CA ALA A 148 -5.16 2.90 -2.09
C ALA A 148 -6.45 3.39 -1.43
N ILE A 149 -6.87 4.62 -1.73
CA ILE A 149 -8.10 5.22 -1.19
C ILE A 149 -9.33 4.51 -1.76
N ALA A 150 -9.34 4.23 -3.07
CA ALA A 150 -10.42 3.47 -3.70
C ALA A 150 -10.52 2.04 -3.14
N LEU A 151 -9.37 1.39 -2.92
CA LEU A 151 -9.31 0.05 -2.31
C LEU A 151 -9.77 0.04 -0.86
N LEU A 152 -9.54 1.12 -0.09
CA LEU A 152 -10.04 1.23 1.29
C LEU A 152 -11.57 1.13 1.32
N THR A 153 -12.26 1.78 0.38
CA THR A 153 -13.72 1.68 0.26
C THR A 153 -14.16 0.23 0.03
N ALA A 154 -13.48 -0.49 -0.86
CA ALA A 154 -13.76 -1.90 -1.14
C ALA A 154 -13.40 -2.84 0.03
N VAL A 155 -12.37 -2.53 0.81
CA VAL A 155 -12.06 -3.26 2.05
C VAL A 155 -13.18 -3.08 3.06
N LYS A 156 -13.62 -1.83 3.28
CA LYS A 156 -14.65 -1.50 4.28
C LYS A 156 -16.05 -2.01 3.92
N SER A 157 -16.35 -2.28 2.65
CA SER A 157 -17.62 -2.91 2.26
C SER A 157 -17.73 -4.38 2.71
N GLY A 158 -16.61 -5.01 3.08
CA GLY A 158 -16.57 -6.39 3.55
C GLY A 158 -17.03 -7.40 2.51
N GLY A 159 -17.63 -8.50 2.97
CA GLY A 159 -18.02 -9.64 2.14
C GLY A 159 -19.51 -9.79 1.88
N SER A 160 -20.38 -8.93 2.41
CA SER A 160 -21.84 -9.15 2.37
C SER A 160 -22.36 -9.31 0.94
N THR A 161 -21.84 -8.53 -0.02
CA THR A 161 -22.18 -8.63 -1.44
C THR A 161 -21.51 -9.82 -2.13
N ALA A 162 -20.35 -10.26 -1.66
CA ALA A 162 -19.67 -11.45 -2.17
C ALA A 162 -20.41 -12.75 -1.83
N PHE A 163 -21.22 -12.75 -0.76
CA PHE A 163 -22.04 -13.89 -0.32
C PHE A 163 -23.54 -13.66 -0.53
N ALA A 164 -23.92 -12.66 -1.34
CA ALA A 164 -25.33 -12.31 -1.54
C ALA A 164 -26.05 -13.20 -2.55
N LEU A 165 -25.31 -13.88 -3.41
CA LEU A 165 -25.84 -14.74 -4.46
C LEU A 165 -25.69 -16.21 -4.07
N ASP A 166 -26.70 -17.00 -4.43
CA ASP A 166 -26.58 -18.46 -4.43
C ASP A 166 -25.82 -18.95 -5.67
N GLU A 167 -25.49 -20.26 -5.70
CA GLU A 167 -24.72 -20.86 -6.79
C GLU A 167 -25.47 -20.82 -8.13
N GLU A 168 -26.81 -20.92 -8.12
CA GLU A 168 -27.62 -20.93 -9.35
C GLU A 168 -27.70 -19.54 -10.02
N GLN A 169 -27.32 -18.48 -9.29
CA GLN A 169 -27.32 -17.10 -9.76
C GLN A 169 -26.01 -16.67 -10.47
N PHE A 170 -25.00 -17.54 -10.60
CA PHE A 170 -23.74 -17.29 -11.32
C PHE A 170 -23.71 -17.88 -12.73
#